data_AF-A0A524CR67-F1
#
_entry.id   AF-A0A524CR67-F1
#
_cell.length_a   1.000
_cell.length_b   1.000
_cell.length_c   1.000
_cell.angle_alpha   90.00
_cell.angle_beta   90.00
_cell.angle_gamma   90.00
#
_symmetry.space_group_name_H-M   'P 1'
#
loop_
_entity.id
_entity.type
_entity.pdbx_description
1 polymer ?
#
loop_
_entity_poly.entity_id
_entity_poly.type
_entity_poly.pdbx_seq_one_letter_code
_entity_poly.pdbx_strand_id
1 'polypeptide(L)' 'MLCYLRWIRDTFEELDIEVNSDNERSIDRRVHALCRVDYENCSEAWNKLRELRAKNEEMFKTDLAQVLSSYT' A
#
# COMPACT_ATOMS: atom_id res chain seq x y z
N MET A 1 11.01 5.48 7.83
CA MET A 1 9.94 6.49 7.68
C MET A 1 9.24 6.19 6.37
N LEU A 2 8.09 5.54 6.45
CA LEU A 2 7.32 5.08 5.29
C LEU A 2 6.47 6.24 4.79
N CYS A 3 7.14 7.20 4.17
CA CYS A 3 6.59 8.50 3.83
C CYS A 3 5.33 8.39 2.98
N TYR A 4 5.26 7.43 2.06
CA TYR A 4 4.11 7.23 1.19
C TYR A 4 2.91 6.56 1.87
N LEU A 5 3.12 5.68 2.85
CA LEU A 5 2.01 5.06 3.60
C LEU A 5 1.16 6.12 4.32
N ARG A 6 1.79 7.21 4.76
CA ARG A 6 1.11 8.34 5.37
C ARG A 6 0.16 9.07 4.40
N TRP A 7 0.51 9.12 3.11
CA TRP A 7 -0.34 9.76 2.09
C TRP A 7 -1.55 8.93 1.68
N ILE A 8 -1.48 7.61 1.88
CA ILE A 8 -2.58 6.68 1.59
C ILE A 8 -3.22 6.13 2.87
N ARG A 9 -2.98 6.79 4.01
CA ARG A 9 -3.54 6.40 5.31
C ARG A 9 -5.06 6.41 5.29
N ASP A 10 -5.63 7.42 4.65
CA ASP A 10 -7.06 7.54 4.39
C ASP A 10 -7.63 6.28 3.71
N THR A 11 -6.93 5.74 2.71
CA THR A 11 -7.34 4.48 2.05
C THR A 11 -7.22 3.27 2.96
N PHE A 12 -6.23 3.22 3.86
CA PHE A 12 -6.15 2.16 4.86
C PHE A 12 -7.30 2.26 5.87
N GLU A 13 -7.66 3.47 6.31
CA GLU A 13 -8.79 3.73 7.20
C GLU A 13 -10.13 3.34 6.56
N GLU A 14 -10.33 3.63 5.27
CA GLU A 14 -11.51 3.18 4.50
C GLU A 14 -11.62 1.65 4.40
N LEU A 15 -10.49 0.93 4.47
CA LEU A 15 -10.40 -0.52 4.40
C LEU A 15 -10.43 -1.20 5.79
N ASP A 16 -10.63 -0.43 6.87
CA ASP A 16 -10.55 -0.90 8.26
C ASP A 16 -9.16 -1.50 8.61
N ILE A 17 -8.10 -1.03 7.94
CA ILE A 17 -6.72 -1.47 8.15
C ILE A 17 -5.99 -0.47 9.02
N GLU A 18 -5.75 -0.82 10.28
CA GLU A 18 -4.94 0.00 11.16
C GLU A 18 -3.44 -0.17 10.87
N VAL A 19 -2.76 0.92 10.46
CA VAL A 19 -1.30 0.94 10.30
C VAL A 19 -0.64 1.37 11.61
N ASN A 20 0.15 0.48 12.21
CA ASN A 20 0.91 0.70 13.45
C ASN A 20 2.40 0.35 13.26
N SER A 21 3.24 0.69 14.23
CA SER A 21 4.70 0.50 14.10
C SER A 21 5.15 -0.96 13.99
N ASP A 22 4.30 -1.91 14.41
CA ASP A 22 4.57 -3.34 14.33
C ASP A 22 4.27 -3.88 12.92
N ASN A 23 3.20 -3.40 12.29
CA ASN A 23 2.75 -3.85 10.98
C ASN A 23 3.24 -2.98 9.81
N GLU A 24 3.71 -1.75 10.05
CA GLU A 24 4.06 -0.79 9.01
C GLU A 24 5.08 -1.37 8.02
N ARG A 25 6.09 -2.10 8.52
CA ARG A 25 7.14 -2.73 7.71
C ARG A 25 6.60 -3.89 6.87
N SER A 26 5.62 -4.60 7.38
CA SER A 26 4.98 -5.71 6.67
C SER A 26 4.04 -5.23 5.58
N ILE A 27 3.32 -4.13 5.84
CA ILE A 27 2.47 -3.44 4.86
C ILE A 27 3.35 -2.86 3.75
N ASP A 28 4.42 -2.17 4.12
CA ASP A 28 5.42 -1.61 3.21
C ASP A 28 5.97 -2.63 2.20
N ARG A 29 6.47 -3.78 2.70
CA ARG A 29 6.96 -4.87 1.84
C ARG A 29 5.90 -5.41 0.88
N ARG A 30 4.67 -5.55 1.37
CA ARG A 30 3.54 -6.01 0.56
C ARG A 30 3.15 -5.01 -0.51
N VAL A 31 3.18 -3.72 -0.18
CA VAL A 31 2.92 -2.66 -1.15
C VAL A 31 4.01 -2.62 -2.23
N HIS A 32 5.28 -2.82 -1.87
CA HIS A 32 6.36 -3.01 -2.85
C HIS A 32 6.12 -4.23 -3.74
N ALA A 33 5.70 -5.36 -3.16
CA ALA A 33 5.35 -6.56 -3.91
C ALA A 33 4.15 -6.34 -4.86
N LEU A 34 3.11 -5.62 -4.41
CA LEU A 34 1.96 -5.24 -5.24
C LEU A 34 2.39 -4.39 -6.44
N CYS A 35 3.30 -3.43 -6.21
CA CYS A 35 3.85 -2.58 -7.27
C CYS A 35 4.87 -3.31 -8.16
N ARG A 36 5.26 -4.54 -7.80
CA ARG A 36 6.34 -5.31 -8.44
C ARG A 36 7.60 -4.45 -8.59
N VAL A 37 7.97 -3.78 -7.50
CA VAL A 37 9.19 -2.97 -7.41
C VAL A 37 10.07 -3.53 -6.32
N ASP A 38 11.38 -3.39 -6.51
CA ASP A 38 12.32 -3.77 -5.47
C ASP A 38 12.10 -2.94 -4.22
N TYR A 39 12.24 -3.58 -3.07
CA TYR A 39 12.07 -2.96 -1.75
C TYR A 39 12.97 -1.73 -1.53
N GLU A 40 14.09 -1.67 -2.24
CA GLU A 40 15.04 -0.55 -2.20
C GLU A 40 14.51 0.70 -2.94
N ASN A 41 13.50 0.55 -3.81
CA ASN A 41 12.98 1.58 -4.71
C ASN A 41 11.63 2.16 -4.27
N CYS A 42 11.57 2.74 -3.06
CA CYS A 42 10.35 3.38 -2.52
C CYS A 42 9.76 4.46 -3.44
N SER A 43 10.59 5.19 -4.18
CA SER A 43 10.10 6.24 -5.10
C SER A 43 9.37 5.66 -6.30
N GLU A 44 9.81 4.51 -6.82
CA GLU A 44 9.13 3.83 -7.93
C GLU A 44 7.81 3.21 -7.44
N ALA A 45 7.82 2.62 -6.24
CA ALA A 45 6.61 2.14 -5.57
C ALA A 45 5.55 3.24 -5.47
N TRP A 46 5.95 4.44 -5.03
CA TRP A 46 5.04 5.58 -4.92
C TRP A 46 4.48 6.03 -6.26
N ASN A 47 5.30 6.09 -7.31
CA ASN A 47 4.82 6.47 -8.64
C ASN A 47 3.80 5.45 -9.16
N LYS A 48 4.07 4.15 -9.05
CA LYS A 48 3.12 3.10 -9.44
C LYS A 48 1.83 3.13 -8.63
N LEU A 49 1.93 3.34 -7.32
CA LEU A 49 0.74 3.51 -6.46
C LEU A 49 -0.14 4.66 -6.94
N ARG A 50 0.46 5.81 -7.29
CA ARG A 50 -0.27 6.95 -7.83
C ARG A 50 -0.90 6.63 -9.17
N GLU A 51 -0.19 5.93 -10.06
CA GLU A 51 -0.72 5.50 -11.35
C GLU A 51 -1.90 4.53 -11.19
N LEU A 52 -1.78 3.53 -10.30
CA LEU A 52 -2.85 2.58 -10.00
C LEU A 52 -4.07 3.28 -9.42
N ARG A 53 -3.87 4.17 -8.45
CA ARG A 53 -4.93 4.97 -7.84
C ARG A 53 -5.62 5.89 -8.85
N ALA A 54 -4.85 6.58 -9.69
CA ALA A 54 -5.39 7.48 -10.71
C ALA A 54 -6.11 6.75 -11.84
N LYS A 55 -5.65 5.53 -12.18
CA LYS A 55 -6.25 4.70 -13.21
C LYS A 55 -7.57 4.09 -12.76
N ASN A 56 -7.62 3.53 -11.55
CA ASN A 56 -8.82 2.92 -11.00
C ASN A 56 -8.72 2.81 -9.46
N GLU A 57 -9.37 3.72 -8.75
CA GLU A 57 -9.32 3.76 -7.29
C GLU A 57 -9.99 2.54 -6.64
N GLU A 58 -11.12 2.06 -7.16
CA GLU A 58 -11.82 0.88 -6.63
C GLU A 58 -10.99 -0.40 -6.77
N MET A 59 -10.35 -0.57 -7.93
CA MET A 59 -9.45 -1.69 -8.18
C MET A 59 -8.23 -1.63 -7.26
N PHE A 60 -7.64 -0.44 -7.10
CA PHE A 60 -6.52 -0.23 -6.18
C PHE A 60 -6.90 -0.60 -4.73
N LYS A 61 -8.07 -0.15 -4.25
CA LYS A 61 -8.60 -0.50 -2.92
C LYS A 61 -8.77 -2.02 -2.78
N THR A 62 -9.31 -2.68 -3.80
CA THR A 62 -9.51 -4.14 -3.82
C THR A 62 -8.19 -4.91 -3.79
N ASP A 63 -7.23 -4.55 -4.64
CA ASP A 63 -5.90 -5.18 -4.69
C ASP A 63 -5.14 -4.99 -3.37
N LEU A 64 -5.19 -3.77 -2.82
CA LEU A 64 -4.57 -3.45 -1.54
C LEU A 64 -5.21 -4.25 -0.40
N ALA A 65 -6.55 -4.31 -0.35
CA ALA A 65 -7.27 -5.12 0.61
C ALA A 65 -6.93 -6.61 0.45
N GLN A 66 -6.84 -7.15 -0.76
CA GLN A 66 -6.53 -8.57 -0.99
C GLN A 66 -5.11 -8.93 -0.51
N VAL A 67 -4.13 -8.09 -0.83
CA VAL A 67 -2.73 -8.29 -0.41
C VAL A 67 -2.59 -8.21 1.11
N LEU A 68 -3.39 -7.37 1.76
CA LEU A 68 -3.38 -7.18 3.22
C LEU A 68 -4.33 -8.13 3.97
N SER A 69 -5.36 -8.68 3.31
CA SER A 69 -6.34 -9.64 3.85
C SER A 69 -5.73 -11.03 4.08
N SER A 70 -4.54 -11.30 3.53
CA SER A 70 -3.72 -12.48 3.87
C SER A 70 -3.22 -12.51 5.34
N TYR A 71 -3.83 -11.70 6.22
CA TYR A 71 -3.66 -11.70 7.68
C TYR A 71 -4.88 -12.24 8.44
N THR A 72 -5.92 -12.72 7.75
CA THR A 72 -7.10 -13.30 8.40
C THR A 72 -6.91 -14.80 8.63
#